data_AF-A0A933R456-F1
#
_entry.id   AF-A0A933R456-F1
#
_cell.length_a   1.000
_cell.length_b   1.000
_cell.length_c   1.000
_cell.angle_alpha   90.00
_cell.angle_beta   90.00
_cell.angle_gamma   90.00
#
_symmetry.space_group_name_H-M   'P 1'
#
loop_
_entity.id
_entity.type
_entity.pdbx_description
1 polymer ?
#
loop_
_entity_poly.entity_id
_entity_poly.type
_entity_poly.pdbx_seq_one_letter_code
_entity_poly.pdbx_strand_id
1 'polypeptide(L)'
;MSLIFVFNNINTILMTGLAVLAILVAMRFLRPLSVKNISYWWFVGIAVALYLFYGAFVTWGQYYVWANGNELTKVFISAPLPQEAPLPVILEWSRSSFEQPLGYFTYYVFGRIWLNITILFIVSLLFYSILKLWSFYKGGFLPNGLEMILALLLVVGYPGVLILIPLGFILAIIWFGVIYFKNRTTVQPPMYIEPAFLIATPIALFFAKTFLNYL
;
A
#
# COMPACT_ATOMS: atom_id res chain seq x y z
N MET A 1 -16.98 -18.71 14.16
CA MET A 1 -16.11 -18.67 12.96
C MET A 1 -14.76 -19.26 13.38
N SER A 2 -14.25 -20.30 12.72
CA SER A 2 -13.00 -20.94 13.16
C SER A 2 -11.80 -20.03 12.83
N LEU A 3 -10.84 -19.92 13.75
CA LEU A 3 -9.60 -19.15 13.60
C LEU A 3 -8.84 -19.53 12.29
N ILE A 4 -8.94 -20.81 11.93
CA ILE A 4 -8.40 -21.40 10.69
C ILE A 4 -8.97 -20.72 9.43
N PHE A 5 -10.28 -20.43 9.40
CA PHE A 5 -10.89 -19.75 8.26
C PHE A 5 -10.29 -18.35 8.06
N VAL A 6 -10.08 -17.60 9.15
CA VAL A 6 -9.53 -16.24 9.09
C VAL A 6 -8.10 -16.28 8.56
N PHE A 7 -7.26 -17.19 9.04
CA PHE A 7 -5.89 -17.33 8.54
C PHE A 7 -5.83 -17.75 7.07
N ASN A 8 -6.66 -18.72 6.65
CA ASN A 8 -6.68 -19.18 5.26
C ASN A 8 -7.17 -18.11 4.28
N ASN A 9 -7.87 -17.08 4.76
CA ASN A 9 -8.48 -16.05 3.92
C ASN A 9 -7.98 -14.63 4.24
N ILE A 10 -6.94 -14.47 5.06
CA ILE A 10 -6.53 -13.14 5.56
C ILE A 10 -6.13 -12.19 4.42
N ASN A 11 -5.45 -12.69 3.40
CA ASN A 11 -5.09 -11.92 2.20
C ASN A 11 -6.34 -11.49 1.42
N THR A 12 -7.30 -12.40 1.24
CA THR A 12 -8.58 -12.09 0.57
C THR A 12 -9.39 -11.07 1.36
N ILE A 13 -9.43 -11.18 2.69
CA ILE A 13 -10.13 -10.24 3.58
C ILE A 13 -9.50 -8.85 3.45
N LEU A 14 -8.17 -8.74 3.53
CA LEU A 14 -7.46 -7.48 3.35
C LEU A 14 -7.77 -6.87 1.97
N MET A 15 -7.62 -7.64 0.89
CA MET A 15 -7.88 -7.17 -0.47
C MET A 15 -9.34 -6.75 -0.68
N THR A 16 -10.29 -7.45 -0.07
CA THR A 16 -11.71 -7.07 -0.10
C THR A 16 -11.93 -5.75 0.63
N GLY A 17 -11.34 -5.58 1.81
CA GLY A 17 -11.40 -4.32 2.57
C GLY A 17 -10.81 -3.14 1.78
N LEU A 18 -9.66 -3.34 1.14
CA LEU A 18 -9.02 -2.33 0.29
C LEU A 18 -9.85 -2.02 -0.97
N ALA A 19 -10.46 -3.03 -1.61
CA ALA A 19 -11.33 -2.82 -2.75
C ALA A 19 -12.59 -2.02 -2.38
N VAL A 20 -13.19 -2.32 -1.22
CA VAL A 20 -14.30 -1.51 -0.67
C VAL A 20 -13.84 -0.07 -0.44
N LEU A 21 -12.65 0.13 0.13
CA LEU A 21 -12.07 1.45 0.34
C LEU A 21 -11.85 2.19 -0.99
N ALA A 22 -11.37 1.51 -2.03
CA ALA A 22 -11.23 2.04 -3.39
C ALA A 22 -12.56 2.55 -3.95
N ILE A 23 -13.62 1.74 -3.79
CA ILE A 23 -14.98 2.09 -4.24
C ILE A 23 -15.47 3.32 -3.48
N LEU A 24 -15.24 3.41 -2.16
CA LEU A 24 -15.64 4.57 -1.37
C LEU A 24 -14.91 5.85 -1.79
N VAL A 25 -13.61 5.76 -2.10
CA VAL A 25 -12.84 6.87 -2.67
C VAL A 25 -13.41 7.30 -4.02
N ALA A 26 -13.71 6.35 -4.92
CA ALA A 26 -14.31 6.62 -6.22
C ALA A 26 -15.71 7.24 -6.11
N MET A 27 -16.54 6.71 -5.21
CA MET A 27 -17.88 7.25 -4.94
C MET A 27 -17.81 8.69 -4.43
N ARG A 28 -16.89 8.98 -3.51
CA ARG A 28 -16.70 10.34 -3.02
C ARG A 28 -16.24 11.30 -4.13
N PHE A 29 -15.36 10.84 -5.01
CA PHE A 29 -14.91 11.63 -6.16
C PHE A 29 -16.05 11.92 -7.16
N LEU A 30 -16.83 10.91 -7.52
CA LEU A 30 -17.89 11.02 -8.54
C LEU A 30 -19.19 11.66 -8.03
N ARG A 31 -19.55 11.41 -6.77
CA ARG A 31 -20.81 11.87 -6.16
C ARG A 31 -20.52 12.51 -4.80
N PRO A 32 -19.94 13.72 -4.80
CA PRO A 32 -19.50 14.36 -3.57
C PRO A 32 -20.65 14.60 -2.59
N LEU A 33 -21.90 14.77 -3.03
CA LEU A 33 -23.03 15.11 -2.16
C LEU A 33 -23.37 14.02 -1.12
N SER A 34 -23.20 12.73 -1.45
CA SER A 34 -23.56 11.63 -0.55
C SER A 34 -22.49 11.32 0.50
N VAL A 35 -21.23 11.71 0.25
CA VAL A 35 -20.07 11.34 1.08
C VAL A 35 -19.19 12.57 1.38
N LYS A 36 -19.76 13.78 1.26
CA LYS A 36 -19.01 15.06 1.25
C LYS A 36 -18.20 15.29 2.50
N ASN A 37 -18.74 14.85 3.63
CA ASN A 37 -18.23 15.16 4.96
C ASN A 37 -17.05 14.27 5.39
N ILE A 38 -16.74 13.20 4.65
CA ILE A 38 -15.67 12.28 5.02
C ILE A 38 -14.35 12.76 4.41
N SER A 39 -13.42 13.28 5.21
CA SER A 39 -12.08 13.71 4.75
C SER A 39 -11.27 12.56 4.10
N TYR A 40 -10.38 12.86 3.13
CA TYR A 40 -9.58 11.81 2.48
C TYR A 40 -8.57 11.22 3.46
N TRP A 41 -8.21 12.00 4.49
CA TRP A 41 -7.43 11.54 5.64
C TRP A 41 -8.07 10.38 6.40
N TRP A 42 -9.40 10.25 6.41
CA TRP A 42 -10.05 9.07 6.98
C TRP A 42 -9.75 7.82 6.17
N PHE A 43 -9.80 7.89 4.85
CA PHE A 43 -9.44 6.74 4.00
C PHE A 43 -7.95 6.39 4.14
N VAL A 44 -7.07 7.39 4.23
CA VAL A 44 -5.64 7.19 4.53
C VAL A 44 -5.47 6.48 5.88
N GLY A 45 -6.12 6.98 6.95
CA GLY A 45 -6.04 6.41 8.28
C GLY A 45 -6.57 4.97 8.34
N ILE A 46 -7.70 4.69 7.68
CA ILE A 46 -8.27 3.34 7.58
C ILE A 46 -7.32 2.41 6.82
N ALA A 47 -6.75 2.85 5.70
CA ALA A 47 -5.80 2.03 4.94
C ALA A 47 -4.56 1.70 5.77
N VAL A 48 -3.96 2.69 6.45
CA VAL A 48 -2.82 2.47 7.35
C VAL A 48 -3.18 1.49 8.47
N ALA A 49 -4.33 1.69 9.12
CA ALA A 49 -4.80 0.80 10.18
C ALA A 49 -5.00 -0.63 9.68
N LEU A 50 -5.55 -0.84 8.49
CA LEU A 50 -5.72 -2.16 7.88
C LEU A 50 -4.37 -2.86 7.64
N TYR A 51 -3.36 -2.16 7.12
CA TYR A 51 -2.04 -2.76 6.92
C TYR A 51 -1.32 -3.08 8.23
N LEU A 52 -1.37 -2.18 9.22
CA LEU A 52 -0.77 -2.43 10.53
C LEU A 52 -1.46 -3.59 11.24
N PHE A 53 -2.80 -3.63 11.20
CA PHE A 53 -3.57 -4.72 11.76
C PHE A 53 -3.27 -6.05 11.04
N TYR A 54 -3.23 -6.05 9.71
CA TYR A 54 -2.81 -7.21 8.93
C TYR A 54 -1.42 -7.69 9.32
N GLY A 55 -0.43 -6.80 9.35
CA GLY A 55 0.94 -7.14 9.70
C GLY A 55 1.05 -7.74 11.11
N ALA A 56 0.40 -7.13 12.10
CA ALA A 56 0.37 -7.62 13.46
C ALA A 56 -0.36 -8.97 13.57
N PHE A 57 -1.50 -9.12 12.89
CA PHE A 57 -2.30 -10.34 12.94
C PHE A 57 -1.60 -11.54 12.29
N VAL A 58 -0.97 -11.33 11.12
CA VAL A 58 -0.18 -12.38 10.45
C VAL A 58 1.07 -12.72 11.26
N THR A 59 1.75 -11.72 11.84
CA THR A 59 2.90 -11.94 12.76
C THR A 59 2.49 -12.81 13.94
N TRP A 60 1.39 -12.45 14.61
CA TRP A 60 0.86 -13.18 15.75
C TRP A 60 0.46 -14.61 15.36
N GLY A 61 -0.22 -14.78 14.23
CA GLY A 61 -0.57 -16.09 13.70
C GLY A 61 0.63 -16.97 13.41
N GLN A 62 1.65 -16.41 12.75
CA GLN A 62 2.89 -17.11 12.45
C GLN A 62 3.58 -17.58 13.73
N TYR A 63 3.68 -16.70 14.73
CA TYR A 63 4.24 -17.03 16.03
C TYR A 63 3.45 -18.18 16.69
N TYR A 64 2.12 -18.06 16.72
CA TYR A 64 1.25 -19.05 17.34
C TYR A 64 1.36 -20.43 16.69
N VAL A 65 1.38 -20.48 15.36
CA VAL A 65 1.53 -21.73 14.59
C VAL A 65 2.89 -22.37 14.84
N TRP A 66 3.96 -21.59 14.88
CA TRP A 66 5.29 -22.13 15.13
C TRP A 66 5.52 -22.56 16.58
N ALA A 67 4.93 -21.83 17.54
CA ALA A 67 5.06 -22.12 18.97
C ALA A 67 4.30 -23.38 19.38
N ASN A 68 3.12 -23.60 18.80
CA ASN A 68 2.28 -24.77 19.08
C ASN A 68 2.47 -25.91 18.07
N GLY A 69 3.40 -25.77 17.14
CA GLY A 69 3.75 -26.81 16.18
C GLY A 69 4.71 -27.86 16.74
N ASN A 70 5.37 -28.58 15.84
CA ASN A 70 6.33 -29.63 16.19
C ASN A 70 7.65 -29.02 16.70
N GLU A 71 8.53 -29.85 17.29
CA GLU A 71 9.85 -29.41 17.78
C GLU A 71 10.63 -28.63 16.72
N LEU A 72 10.52 -29.00 15.45
CA LEU A 72 11.15 -28.29 14.32
C LEU A 72 10.67 -26.83 14.21
N THR A 73 9.37 -26.55 14.31
CA THR A 73 8.87 -25.17 14.18
C THR A 73 9.21 -24.32 15.40
N LYS A 74 9.31 -24.94 16.57
CA LYS A 74 9.78 -24.26 17.79
C LYS A 74 11.22 -23.78 17.65
N VAL A 75 12.08 -24.54 16.95
CA VAL A 75 13.47 -24.10 16.66
C VAL A 75 13.47 -22.76 15.94
N PHE A 76 12.56 -22.49 15.00
CA PHE A 76 12.53 -21.21 14.28
C PHE A 76 12.19 -20.00 15.16
N ILE A 77 11.54 -20.22 16.31
CA ILE A 77 11.26 -19.17 17.29
C ILE A 77 12.44 -19.00 18.25
N SER A 78 13.08 -20.09 18.66
CA SER A 78 14.18 -20.03 19.63
C SER A 78 15.55 -19.77 19.00
N ALA A 79 15.69 -19.96 17.69
CA ALA A 79 16.98 -19.84 17.02
C ALA A 79 17.37 -18.38 16.76
N PRO A 80 18.66 -18.02 16.99
CA PRO A 80 19.22 -16.79 16.47
C PRO A 80 19.33 -16.86 14.94
N LEU A 81 19.50 -15.70 14.30
CA LEU A 81 19.77 -15.63 12.87
C LEU A 81 21.21 -16.11 12.60
N PRO A 82 21.43 -17.09 11.69
CA PRO A 82 22.78 -17.54 11.34
C PRO A 82 23.66 -16.41 10.79
N GLN A 83 24.97 -16.46 11.04
CA GLN A 83 25.89 -15.44 10.54
C GLN A 83 26.00 -15.45 9.01
N GLU A 84 25.77 -16.58 8.37
CA GLU A 84 25.79 -16.72 6.91
C GLU A 84 24.50 -16.22 6.26
N ALA A 85 23.47 -15.86 7.04
CA ALA A 85 22.22 -15.38 6.49
C ALA A 85 22.44 -14.07 5.71
N PRO A 86 21.95 -13.99 4.45
CA PRO A 86 22.10 -12.80 3.63
C PRO A 86 21.23 -11.68 4.21
N LEU A 87 21.86 -10.69 4.83
CA LEU A 87 21.23 -9.44 5.23
C LEU A 87 21.52 -8.40 4.14
N PRO A 88 20.53 -7.58 3.74
CA PRO A 88 20.81 -6.41 2.91
C PRO A 88 21.84 -5.51 3.59
N VAL A 89 22.76 -4.91 2.82
CA VAL A 89 23.82 -4.02 3.33
C VAL A 89 23.27 -2.95 4.28
N ILE A 90 22.08 -2.40 3.95
CA ILE A 90 21.41 -1.36 4.74
C ILE A 90 21.01 -1.83 6.15
N LEU A 91 20.91 -3.15 6.38
CA LEU A 91 20.51 -3.76 7.65
C LEU A 91 21.66 -4.46 8.38
N GLU A 92 22.87 -4.52 7.81
CA GLU A 92 24.00 -5.22 8.44
C GLU A 92 24.37 -4.62 9.81
N TRP A 93 24.22 -3.30 9.99
CA TRP A 93 24.45 -2.64 11.28
C TRP A 93 23.54 -3.17 12.41
N SER A 94 22.38 -3.73 12.06
CA SER A 94 21.41 -4.29 13.00
C SER A 94 21.61 -5.78 13.27
N ARG A 95 22.66 -6.40 12.71
CA ARG A 95 22.92 -7.86 12.80
C ARG A 95 22.97 -8.37 14.25
N SER A 96 23.56 -7.61 15.16
CA SER A 96 23.61 -7.96 16.60
C SER A 96 22.24 -8.07 17.25
N SER A 97 21.22 -7.39 16.71
CA SER A 97 19.83 -7.49 17.22
C SER A 97 19.18 -8.84 16.88
N PHE A 98 19.74 -9.60 15.93
CA PHE A 98 19.23 -10.90 15.52
C PHE A 98 20.00 -12.09 16.13
N GLU A 99 20.99 -11.84 16.98
CA GLU A 99 21.76 -12.88 17.68
C GLU A 99 21.03 -13.45 18.92
N GLN A 100 19.88 -12.86 19.26
CA GLN A 100 19.06 -13.26 20.40
C GLN A 100 18.05 -14.37 20.03
N PRO A 101 17.46 -15.06 21.02
CA PRO A 101 16.25 -15.84 20.80
C PRO A 101 15.19 -14.97 20.10
N LEU A 102 14.45 -15.53 19.14
CA LEU A 102 13.56 -14.83 18.18
C LEU A 102 14.25 -14.12 17.02
N GLY A 103 15.59 -14.17 16.91
CA GLY A 103 16.32 -13.53 15.81
C GLY A 103 15.87 -14.02 14.44
N TYR A 104 15.79 -15.34 14.25
CA TYR A 104 15.31 -15.93 12.99
C TYR A 104 13.85 -15.54 12.70
N PHE A 105 12.97 -15.69 13.70
CA PHE A 105 11.55 -15.33 13.58
C PHE A 105 11.35 -13.87 13.19
N THR A 106 12.07 -12.96 13.84
CA THR A 106 12.00 -11.51 13.58
C THR A 106 12.47 -11.21 12.17
N TYR A 107 13.59 -11.80 11.73
CA TYR A 107 14.07 -11.65 10.37
C TYR A 107 13.05 -12.15 9.33
N TYR A 108 12.46 -13.32 9.57
CA TYR A 108 11.44 -13.92 8.70
C TYR A 108 10.20 -13.03 8.57
N VAL A 109 9.61 -12.64 9.70
CA VAL A 109 8.40 -11.80 9.75
C VAL A 109 8.69 -10.42 9.17
N PHE A 110 9.84 -9.84 9.46
CA PHE A 110 10.24 -8.57 8.89
C PHE A 110 10.34 -8.66 7.37
N GLY A 111 11.10 -9.61 6.83
CA GLY A 111 11.31 -9.75 5.38
C GLY A 111 10.04 -10.09 4.60
N ARG A 112 9.16 -10.94 5.15
CA ARG A 112 7.96 -11.41 4.44
C ARG A 112 6.77 -10.46 4.56
N ILE A 113 6.61 -9.81 5.72
CA ILE A 113 5.38 -9.07 6.05
C ILE A 113 5.68 -7.56 6.14
N TRP A 114 6.52 -7.17 7.10
CA TRP A 114 6.70 -5.75 7.44
C TRP A 114 7.49 -4.98 6.40
N LEU A 115 8.41 -5.61 5.67
CA LEU A 115 9.18 -4.97 4.62
C LEU A 115 8.26 -4.43 3.52
N ASN A 116 7.28 -5.22 3.09
CA ASN A 116 6.31 -4.80 2.07
C ASN A 116 5.43 -3.63 2.55
N ILE A 117 4.98 -3.67 3.80
CA ILE A 117 4.20 -2.58 4.43
C ILE A 117 5.06 -1.31 4.54
N THR A 118 6.31 -1.46 4.95
CA THR A 118 7.27 -0.35 5.10
C THR A 118 7.58 0.29 3.75
N ILE A 119 7.86 -0.51 2.71
CA ILE A 119 8.08 -0.02 1.35
C ILE A 119 6.84 0.72 0.85
N LEU A 120 5.64 0.17 1.05
CA LEU A 120 4.38 0.82 0.68
C LEU A 120 4.26 2.22 1.31
N PHE A 121 4.49 2.32 2.63
CA PHE A 121 4.37 3.58 3.35
C PHE A 121 5.44 4.59 2.91
N ILE A 122 6.69 4.16 2.76
CA ILE A 122 7.78 5.00 2.29
C ILE A 122 7.49 5.54 0.88
N VAL A 123 7.16 4.66 -0.07
CA VAL A 123 6.89 5.05 -1.46
C VAL A 123 5.68 6.00 -1.52
N SER A 124 4.60 5.70 -0.79
CA SER A 124 3.40 6.54 -0.76
C SER A 124 3.67 7.92 -0.16
N LEU A 125 4.43 7.97 0.95
CA LEU A 125 4.76 9.23 1.62
C LEU A 125 5.74 10.08 0.80
N LEU A 126 6.77 9.47 0.21
CA LEU A 126 7.70 10.16 -0.68
C LEU A 126 6.95 10.76 -1.87
N PHE A 127 6.09 9.95 -2.50
CA PHE A 127 5.32 10.41 -3.65
C PHE A 127 4.33 11.53 -3.29
N TYR A 128 3.61 11.39 -2.17
CA TYR A 128 2.75 12.45 -1.65
C TYR A 128 3.55 13.74 -1.36
N SER A 129 4.74 13.63 -0.78
CA SER A 129 5.59 14.78 -0.48
C SER A 129 6.06 15.49 -1.75
N ILE A 130 6.43 14.74 -2.80
CA ILE A 130 6.77 15.29 -4.12
C ILE A 130 5.57 16.02 -4.73
N LEU A 131 4.39 15.41 -4.73
CA LEU A 131 3.18 16.06 -5.26
C LEU A 131 2.76 17.27 -4.42
N LYS A 132 2.95 17.23 -3.10
CA LYS A 132 2.69 18.36 -2.21
C LYS A 132 3.61 19.53 -2.54
N LEU A 133 4.90 19.27 -2.72
CA LEU A 133 5.88 20.28 -3.14
C LEU A 133 5.50 20.85 -4.52
N TRP A 134 5.13 19.99 -5.47
CA TRP A 134 4.69 20.44 -6.80
C TRP A 134 3.41 21.30 -6.73
N SER A 135 2.43 20.89 -5.94
CA SER A 135 1.17 21.64 -5.75
C SER A 135 1.42 23.05 -5.22
N PHE A 136 2.43 23.23 -4.38
CA PHE A 136 2.83 24.52 -3.83
C PHE A 136 3.38 25.46 -4.90
N TYR A 137 4.14 24.93 -5.87
CA TYR A 137 4.80 25.75 -6.90
C TYR A 137 3.97 25.97 -8.18
N LYS A 138 3.15 25.00 -8.61
CA LYS A 138 2.49 25.03 -9.92
C LYS A 138 0.96 25.02 -9.84
N GLY A 139 0.38 24.74 -8.67
CA GLY A 139 -1.06 24.50 -8.55
C GLY A 139 -1.52 23.26 -9.36
N GLY A 140 -2.78 23.23 -9.77
CA GLY A 140 -3.30 22.19 -10.67
C GLY A 140 -3.86 20.93 -9.99
N PHE A 141 -4.14 21.00 -8.70
CA PHE A 141 -4.79 19.92 -7.94
C PHE A 141 -6.19 20.33 -7.50
N LEU A 142 -7.09 19.35 -7.42
CA LEU A 142 -8.40 19.53 -6.82
C LEU A 142 -8.26 19.80 -5.32
N PRO A 143 -9.27 20.44 -4.69
CA PRO A 143 -9.34 20.52 -3.24
C PRO A 143 -9.28 19.12 -2.61
N ASN A 144 -8.25 18.87 -1.81
CA ASN A 144 -7.93 17.56 -1.22
C ASN A 144 -7.54 16.44 -2.22
N GLY A 145 -7.15 16.80 -3.45
CA GLY A 145 -6.80 15.84 -4.49
C GLY A 145 -5.52 15.06 -4.20
N LEU A 146 -4.56 15.67 -3.51
CA LEU A 146 -3.32 15.01 -3.08
C LEU A 146 -3.59 13.90 -2.07
N GLU A 147 -4.46 14.16 -1.10
CA GLU A 147 -4.89 13.22 -0.08
C GLU A 147 -5.69 12.07 -0.71
N MET A 148 -6.46 12.35 -1.77
CA MET A 148 -7.09 11.31 -2.57
C MET A 148 -6.06 10.40 -3.24
N ILE A 149 -5.05 10.98 -3.90
CA ILE A 149 -3.98 10.19 -4.54
C ILE A 149 -3.24 9.35 -3.49
N LEU A 150 -2.90 9.93 -2.32
CA LEU A 150 -2.29 9.18 -1.23
C LEU A 150 -3.18 8.01 -0.76
N ALA A 151 -4.49 8.23 -0.62
CA ALA A 151 -5.42 7.16 -0.30
C ALA A 151 -5.41 6.05 -1.37
N LEU A 152 -5.39 6.41 -2.66
CA LEU A 152 -5.32 5.45 -3.76
C LEU A 152 -4.01 4.64 -3.75
N LEU A 153 -2.86 5.28 -3.50
CA LEU A 153 -1.56 4.60 -3.38
C LEU A 153 -1.57 3.56 -2.27
N LEU A 154 -2.13 3.91 -1.11
CA LEU A 154 -2.26 2.97 0.01
C LEU A 154 -3.25 1.86 -0.33
N VAL A 155 -4.39 2.18 -0.95
CA VAL A 155 -5.41 1.21 -1.36
C VAL A 155 -4.86 0.15 -2.32
N VAL A 156 -4.05 0.55 -3.31
CA VAL A 156 -3.48 -0.42 -4.26
C VAL A 156 -2.39 -1.29 -3.64
N GLY A 157 -1.80 -0.90 -2.51
CA GLY A 157 -0.80 -1.68 -1.80
C GLY A 157 0.51 -1.91 -2.56
N TYR A 158 1.42 -2.67 -1.96
CA TYR A 158 2.62 -3.16 -2.66
C TYR A 158 2.34 -4.51 -3.34
N PRO A 159 2.77 -4.75 -4.60
CA PRO A 159 3.53 -3.86 -5.48
C PRO A 159 2.66 -2.92 -6.34
N GLY A 160 1.33 -2.93 -6.19
CA GLY A 160 0.40 -2.14 -7.00
C GLY A 160 0.73 -0.65 -7.07
N VAL A 161 1.28 -0.07 -5.99
CA VAL A 161 1.74 1.32 -5.89
C VAL A 161 2.80 1.65 -6.94
N LEU A 162 3.71 0.70 -7.24
CA LEU A 162 4.76 0.86 -8.25
C LEU A 162 4.19 0.91 -9.67
N ILE A 163 2.97 0.41 -9.87
CA ILE A 163 2.28 0.41 -11.16
C ILE A 163 1.34 1.61 -11.25
N LEU A 164 0.66 1.94 -10.16
CA LEU A 164 -0.25 3.07 -10.10
C LEU A 164 0.46 4.39 -10.40
N ILE A 165 1.67 4.60 -9.87
CA ILE A 165 2.43 5.83 -10.10
C ILE A 165 2.71 6.06 -11.60
N PRO A 166 3.44 5.19 -12.31
CA PRO A 166 3.73 5.40 -13.73
C PRO A 166 2.46 5.36 -14.60
N LEU A 167 1.52 4.45 -14.32
CA LEU A 167 0.29 4.36 -15.10
C LEU A 167 -0.59 5.60 -14.94
N GLY A 168 -0.72 6.11 -13.72
CA GLY A 168 -1.46 7.34 -13.42
C GLY A 168 -0.90 8.54 -14.18
N PHE A 169 0.44 8.66 -14.25
CA PHE A 169 1.07 9.72 -15.05
C PHE A 169 0.88 9.55 -16.55
N ILE A 170 1.07 8.33 -17.08
CA ILE A 170 0.87 8.07 -18.51
C ILE A 170 -0.56 8.44 -18.91
N LEU A 171 -1.56 8.01 -18.12
CA LEU A 171 -2.96 8.37 -18.37
C LEU A 171 -3.22 9.87 -18.24
N ALA A 172 -2.59 10.55 -17.27
CA ALA A 172 -2.70 12.01 -17.14
C ALA A 172 -2.12 12.74 -18.36
N ILE A 173 -0.95 12.32 -18.85
CA ILE A 173 -0.31 12.88 -20.05
C ILE A 173 -1.19 12.67 -21.29
N ILE A 174 -1.73 11.46 -21.48
CA ILE A 174 -2.65 11.14 -22.59
C ILE A 174 -3.89 12.04 -22.50
N TRP A 175 -4.49 12.14 -21.32
CA TRP A 175 -5.66 12.97 -21.07
C TRP A 175 -5.41 14.45 -21.40
N PHE A 176 -4.28 15.00 -20.94
CA PHE A 176 -3.87 16.37 -21.25
C PHE A 176 -3.60 16.58 -22.73
N GLY A 177 -2.95 15.62 -23.40
CA GLY A 177 -2.74 15.67 -24.85
C GLY A 177 -4.06 15.75 -25.61
N VAL A 178 -5.03 14.89 -25.29
CA VAL A 178 -6.36 14.89 -25.93
C VAL A 178 -7.09 16.22 -25.75
N ILE A 179 -7.07 16.78 -24.53
CA ILE A 179 -7.70 18.09 -24.26
C ILE A 179 -7.01 19.21 -25.05
N TYR A 180 -5.67 19.22 -25.06
CA TYR A 180 -4.88 20.23 -25.75
C TYR A 180 -5.17 20.26 -27.27
N PHE A 181 -5.26 19.09 -27.92
CA PHE A 181 -5.57 19.04 -29.34
C PHE A 181 -7.04 19.35 -29.65
N LYS A 182 -7.97 19.03 -28.76
CA LYS A 182 -9.41 19.26 -28.96
C LYS A 182 -9.82 20.72 -28.76
N ASN A 183 -9.21 21.43 -27.81
CA ASN A 183 -9.64 22.77 -27.37
C ASN A 183 -8.74 23.91 -27.87
N ARG A 184 -8.22 23.83 -29.11
CA ARG A 184 -7.34 24.88 -29.68
C ARG A 184 -7.93 26.32 -29.66
N THR A 185 -9.22 26.49 -29.39
CA THR A 185 -9.95 27.77 -29.49
C THR A 185 -10.64 28.23 -28.19
N THR A 186 -10.52 27.52 -27.07
CA THR A 186 -11.19 27.89 -25.80
C THR A 186 -10.24 27.92 -24.61
N VAL A 187 -10.60 28.72 -23.60
CA VAL A 187 -9.90 28.85 -22.30
C VAL A 187 -9.54 27.46 -21.79
N GLN A 188 -8.24 27.21 -21.57
CA GLN A 188 -7.76 25.89 -21.17
C GLN A 188 -8.42 25.50 -19.83
N PRO A 189 -9.18 24.39 -19.77
CA PRO A 189 -9.75 23.95 -18.52
C PRO A 189 -8.63 23.55 -17.55
N PRO A 190 -8.85 23.68 -16.24
CA PRO A 190 -7.88 23.26 -15.24
C PRO A 190 -7.55 21.76 -15.42
N MET A 191 -6.25 21.48 -15.50
CA MET A 191 -5.69 20.16 -15.78
C MET A 191 -5.38 19.42 -14.48
N TYR A 192 -6.34 18.62 -14.03
CA TYR A 192 -6.24 17.81 -12.80
C TYR A 192 -5.75 16.40 -13.11
N ILE A 193 -4.80 15.88 -12.32
CA ILE A 193 -4.21 14.53 -12.51
C ILE A 193 -5.02 13.44 -11.78
N GLU A 194 -5.80 13.82 -10.78
CA GLU A 194 -6.60 12.96 -9.90
C GLU A 194 -7.48 11.95 -10.65
N PRO A 195 -8.22 12.33 -11.73
CA PRO A 195 -9.04 11.37 -12.48
C PRO A 195 -8.22 10.24 -13.09
N ALA A 196 -7.00 10.53 -13.56
CA ALA A 196 -6.13 9.53 -14.19
C ALA A 196 -5.67 8.47 -13.17
N PHE A 197 -5.32 8.90 -11.95
CA PHE A 197 -4.97 7.99 -10.85
C PHE A 197 -6.18 7.15 -10.42
N LEU A 198 -7.38 7.73 -10.38
CA LEU A 198 -8.59 6.98 -10.06
C LEU A 198 -8.88 5.90 -11.11
N ILE A 199 -8.71 6.20 -12.41
CA ILE A 199 -8.89 5.24 -13.51
C ILE A 199 -7.81 4.16 -13.51
N ALA A 200 -6.56 4.49 -13.14
CA ALA A 200 -5.47 3.53 -13.04
C ALA A 200 -5.61 2.55 -11.86
N THR A 201 -6.38 2.92 -10.83
CA THR A 201 -6.49 2.17 -9.56
C THR A 201 -6.97 0.71 -9.74
N PRO A 202 -8.05 0.42 -10.49
CA PRO A 202 -8.48 -0.96 -10.71
C PRO A 202 -7.42 -1.83 -11.39
N ILE A 203 -6.65 -1.26 -12.31
CA ILE A 203 -5.57 -1.96 -13.01
C ILE A 203 -4.45 -2.27 -12.00
N ALA A 204 -4.03 -1.28 -11.21
CA ALA A 204 -2.99 -1.46 -10.19
C ALA A 204 -3.38 -2.47 -9.10
N LEU A 205 -4.65 -2.50 -8.68
CA LEU A 205 -5.18 -3.47 -7.70
C LEU A 205 -5.04 -4.92 -8.18
N PHE A 206 -5.15 -5.17 -9.49
CA PHE A 206 -4.96 -6.52 -10.04
C PHE A 206 -3.56 -7.06 -9.75
N PHE A 207 -2.54 -6.21 -9.82
CA PHE A 207 -1.16 -6.61 -9.57
C PHE A 207 -0.81 -6.79 -8.09
N ALA A 208 -1.52 -6.12 -7.18
CA ALA A 208 -1.39 -6.38 -5.74
C ALA A 208 -1.78 -7.82 -5.39
N LYS A 209 -2.86 -8.34 -5.99
CA LYS A 209 -3.31 -9.72 -5.78
C LYS A 209 -2.27 -10.74 -6.22
N THR A 210 -1.65 -10.52 -7.38
CA THR A 210 -0.67 -11.47 -7.96
C THR A 210 0.50 -11.71 -7.01
N PHE A 211 0.96 -10.67 -6.30
CA PHE A 211 2.11 -10.79 -5.40
C PHE A 211 1.77 -11.40 -4.03
N LEU A 212 0.57 -11.12 -3.50
CA LEU A 212 0.08 -11.73 -2.25
C LEU A 212 -0.09 -13.25 -2.33
N ASN A 213 -0.21 -13.81 -3.54
CA ASN A 213 -0.27 -15.26 -3.76
C ASN A 213 1.10 -15.95 -3.77
N TYR A 214 2.21 -15.19 -3.86
CA TYR A 214 3.58 -15.73 -3.83
C TYR A 214 4.24 -15.62 -2.44
N LEU A 215 3.52 -15.07 -1.46
CA LEU A 215 3.91 -15.01 -0.05
C LEU A 215 3.21 -16.13 0.74
#